data_AF-A0A3C1WVF7-F1
#
_entry.id   AF-A0A3C1WVF7-F1
#
_cell.length_a   1.000
_cell.length_b   1.000
_cell.length_c   1.000
_cell.angle_alpha   90.00
_cell.angle_beta   90.00
_cell.angle_gamma   90.00
#
_symmetry.space_group_name_H-M   'P 1'
#
loop_
_entity.id
_entity.type
_entity.pdbx_description
1 polymer ?
#
loop_
_entity_poly.entity_id
_entity_poly.type
_entity_poly.pdbx_seq_one_letter_code
_entity_poly.pdbx_strand_id
1 'polypeptide(L)' 'MSEMSFDEMLDASFKTVRAGDVVEGTVLAVKPDEIILNIGTKADGVITRSEYSNDS' A
#
# COMPACT_ATOMS: atom_id res chain seq x y z
N MET A 1 28.54 -3.63 -13.53
CA MET A 1 27.28 -3.45 -12.78
C MET A 1 27.24 -1.97 -12.46
N SER A 2 26.32 -1.20 -13.06
CA SER A 2 26.19 0.21 -12.69
C SER A 2 25.63 0.27 -11.28
N GLU A 3 26.44 0.74 -10.33
CA GLU A 3 25.96 1.16 -9.03
C GLU A 3 25.05 2.37 -9.27
N MET A 4 23.75 2.19 -9.03
CA MET A 4 22.82 3.32 -8.97
C MET A 4 23.29 4.22 -7.83
N SER A 5 23.36 5.52 -8.09
CA SER A 5 23.67 6.49 -7.03
C SER A 5 22.58 6.43 -5.96
N PHE A 6 22.93 6.77 -4.71
CA PHE A 6 21.97 6.81 -3.61
C PHE A 6 20.75 7.70 -3.93
N ASP A 7 20.98 8.82 -4.63
CA ASP A 7 19.92 9.72 -5.08
C ASP A 7 18.97 9.04 -6.08
N GLU A 8 19.49 8.29 -7.05
CA GLU A 8 18.66 7.55 -8.02
C GLU A 8 17.85 6.43 -7.34
N MET A 9 18.43 5.74 -6.37
CA MET A 9 17.72 4.72 -5.59
C MET A 9 16.64 5.33 -4.70
N LEU A 10 16.90 6.50 -4.12
CA LEU A 10 15.94 7.24 -3.31
C LEU A 10 14.78 7.74 -4.18
N ASP A 11 15.06 8.32 -5.34
CA ASP A 11 14.03 8.82 -6.25
C ASP A 11 13.15 7.69 -6.79
N ALA A 12 13.74 6.53 -7.11
CA ALA A 12 12.99 5.35 -7.51
C ALA A 12 12.15 4.73 -6.37
N SER A 13 12.46 5.05 -5.11
CA SER A 13 11.72 4.51 -3.96
C SER A 13 10.42 5.27 -3.68
N PHE A 14 10.25 6.49 -4.18
CA PHE A 14 9.03 7.27 -4.01
C PHE A 14 7.89 6.73 -4.88
N LYS A 15 7.17 5.74 -4.34
CA LYS A 15 5.90 5.28 -4.93
C LYS A 15 4.82 6.33 -4.72
N THR A 16 4.40 6.97 -5.81
CA THR A 16 3.27 7.90 -5.81
C THR A 16 2.01 7.12 -6.22
N VAL A 17 1.05 6.98 -5.30
CA VAL A 17 -0.28 6.39 -5.58
C VAL A 17 -1.28 7.48 -5.91
N ARG A 18 -2.15 7.22 -6.87
CA ARG A 18 -3.29 8.10 -7.21
C ARG A 18 -4.61 7.37 -7.00
N ALA A 19 -5.68 8.13 -6.81
CA ALA A 19 -7.02 7.56 -6.69
C ALA A 19 -7.39 6.83 -8.00
N GLY A 20 -7.83 5.57 -7.86
CA GLY A 20 -8.15 4.70 -9.00
C GLY A 20 -7.01 3.77 -9.43
N ASP A 21 -5.79 3.94 -8.90
CA ASP A 21 -4.70 3.00 -9.14
C ASP A 21 -4.93 1.70 -8.34
N VAL A 22 -4.77 0.56 -9.01
CA VAL A 22 -4.74 -0.75 -8.35
C VAL A 22 -3.31 -1.02 -7.92
N VAL A 23 -3.10 -1.23 -6.62
CA VAL A 23 -1.77 -1.46 -6.05
C VAL A 23 -1.72 -2.75 -5.24
N GLU A 24 -0.54 -3.34 -5.20
CA GLU A 24 -0.23 -4.47 -4.32
C GLU A 24 0.18 -3.94 -2.94
N GLY A 25 -0.36 -4.56 -1.89
CA GLY A 25 -0.04 -4.23 -0.51
C GLY A 25 -0.01 -5.46 0.38
N THR A 26 0.65 -5.33 1.52
CA THR A 26 0.79 -6.41 2.51
C THR A 26 -0.16 -6.19 3.67
N VAL A 27 -0.93 -7.21 4.05
CA VAL A 27 -1.78 -7.16 5.24
C VAL A 27 -0.90 -7.08 6.49
N LEU A 28 -1.04 -6.00 7.25
CA LEU A 28 -0.33 -5.81 8.52
C LEU A 28 -1.14 -6.37 9.68
N ALA A 29 -2.44 -6.10 9.71
CA ALA A 29 -3.32 -6.53 10.78
C ALA A 29 -4.77 -6.69 10.28
N VAL A 30 -5.46 -7.68 10.83
CA VAL A 30 -6.88 -7.93 10.59
C VAL A 30 -7.62 -7.69 11.90
N LYS A 31 -8.52 -6.70 11.92
CA LYS A 31 -9.45 -6.43 13.02
C LYS A 31 -10.87 -6.86 12.63
N PRO A 32 -11.81 -6.91 13.60
CA PRO A 32 -13.19 -7.31 13.31
C PRO A 32 -13.94 -6.42 12.31
N ASP A 33 -13.57 -5.14 12.24
CA ASP A 33 -14.26 -4.11 11.43
C ASP A 33 -13.41 -3.57 10.27
N GLU A 34 -12.08 -3.69 10.37
CA GLU A 34 -11.15 -3.11 9.41
C GLU A 34 -9.89 -3.98 9.22
N ILE A 35 -9.30 -3.89 8.04
CA ILE A 35 -8.02 -4.50 7.71
C ILE A 35 -7.03 -3.38 7.41
N ILE A 36 -5.87 -3.44 8.08
CA ILE A 36 -4.78 -2.49 7.89
C ILE A 36 -3.76 -3.09 6.93
N LEU A 37 -3.41 -2.34 5.90
CA LEU A 37 -2.57 -2.77 4.79
C LEU A 37 -1.43 -1.79 4.60
N ASN A 38 -0.22 -2.29 4.38
CA ASN A 38 0.87 -1.46 3.90
C ASN A 38 0.90 -1.48 2.37
N ILE A 39 0.70 -0.33 1.74
CA ILE A 39 0.68 -0.17 0.28
C ILE A 39 2.03 0.35 -0.27
N GLY A 40 3.11 0.25 0.53
CA GLY A 40 4.44 0.72 0.13
C GLY A 40 4.55 2.24 0.03
N THR A 41 3.71 2.98 0.76
CA THR A 41 3.78 4.46 0.85
C THR A 41 3.92 4.92 2.28
N LYS A 42 4.03 6.23 2.47
CA LYS A 42 4.10 6.85 3.80
C LYS A 42 2.83 6.62 4.64
N ALA A 43 1.69 6.37 4.01
CA ALA A 43 0.42 6.13 4.69
C ALA A 43 -0.01 4.67 4.51
N ASP A 44 -0.57 4.10 5.56
CA ASP A 44 -1.19 2.78 5.51
C ASP A 44 -2.59 2.86 4.88
N GLY A 45 -2.95 1.82 4.15
CA GLY A 45 -4.30 1.61 3.63
C GLY A 45 -5.19 0.96 4.70
N VAL A 46 -6.46 1.32 4.70
CA VAL A 46 -7.49 0.68 5.52
C VAL A 46 -8.61 0.23 4.60
N ILE A 47 -8.98 -1.04 4.70
CA ILE A 47 -10.19 -1.58 4.06
C ILE A 47 -11.18 -1.92 5.15
N THR A 48 -12.38 -1.37 5.04
CA THR A 48 -13.48 -1.65 5.99
C THR A 48 -14.20 -2.95 5.62
N ARG A 49 -14.87 -3.58 6.59
CA ARG A 49 -15.60 -4.85 6.37
C ARG A 49 -16.66 -4.79 5.28
N SER A 50 -17.27 -3.63 5.08
CA SER A 50 -18.21 -3.37 3.98
C SER A 50 -17.58 -3.43 2.59
N GLU A 51 -16.26 -3.23 2.47
CA GLU A 51 -15.58 -3.18 1.17
C GLU A 51 -15.04 -4.54 0.71
N TYR A 52 -14.84 -5.50 1.62
CA TYR A 52 -14.30 -6.82 1.28
C TYR A 52 -15.25 -7.99 1.55
N SER A 53 -16.34 -7.78 2.31
CA SER A 53 -17.31 -8.83 2.60
C SER A 53 -18.60 -8.54 1.82
N ASN A 54 -19.05 -9.54 1.05
CA ASN A 54 -20.32 -9.49 0.31
C ASN A 54 -21.51 -9.95 1.18
N ASP A 55 -21.34 -9.98 2.51
CA ASP A 55 -22.43 -10.30 3.43
C ASP A 55 -23.47 -9.19 3.36
N SER A 56 -24.65 -9.56 2.86
CA SER A 56 -25.84 -8.72 2.73
C SER A 56 -26.63 -8.69 4.03
#